data_AF-A0A257WLV2-F1
#
_entry.id   AF-A0A257WLV2-F1
#
_cell.length_a   1.000
_cell.length_b   1.000
_cell.length_c   1.000
_cell.angle_alpha   90.00
_cell.angle_beta   90.00
_cell.angle_gamma   90.00
#
_symmetry.space_group_name_H-M   'P 1'
#
loop_
_entity.id
_entity.type
_entity.pdbx_description
1 polymer ?
#
loop_
_entity_poly.entity_id
_entity_poly.type
_entity_poly.pdbx_seq_one_letter_code
_entity_poly.pdbx_strand_id
1 'polypeptide(L)'
;MALIGCGVSPEHPELAAVSGTVTIGGQPVGMAIVTFTPADGRPSKGTTDESGRFDLQYTADARGAMIGTHKVQVIPLQPANEDSPPPAELPPTASDGSITQEVKSGSNKVTIEL
;
A
#
# COMPACT_ATOMS: atom_id res chain seq x y z
N MET A 1 -1.17 -28.64 16.24
CA MET A 1 -0.88 -27.41 17.01
C MET A 1 -0.38 -26.35 16.05
N ALA A 2 -1.21 -25.37 15.70
CA ALA A 2 -0.81 -24.24 14.86
C ALA A 2 -0.10 -23.21 15.74
N LEU A 3 1.23 -23.21 15.69
CA LEU A 3 2.05 -22.09 16.14
C LEU A 3 2.10 -21.08 15.00
N ILE A 4 1.15 -20.14 14.98
CA ILE A 4 1.30 -18.88 14.23
C ILE A 4 0.91 -17.74 15.16
N GLY A 5 1.56 -17.69 16.32
CA GLY A 5 1.63 -16.49 17.13
C GLY A 5 2.73 -15.60 16.56
N CYS A 6 2.43 -14.81 15.53
CA CYS A 6 3.26 -13.68 15.16
C CYS A 6 2.88 -12.50 16.07
N GLY A 7 3.67 -12.30 17.12
CA GLY A 7 3.97 -11.00 17.73
C GLY A 7 2.79 -10.12 18.16
N VAL A 8 2.09 -10.51 19.23
CA VAL A 8 1.27 -9.56 20.01
C VAL A 8 2.10 -9.05 21.18
N SER A 9 2.92 -8.03 20.93
CA SER A 9 3.53 -7.23 22.01
C SER A 9 2.56 -6.10 22.37
N PRO A 10 2.14 -5.96 23.64
CA PRO A 10 1.02 -5.09 24.07
C PRO A 10 1.31 -3.57 24.03
N GLU A 11 2.39 -3.14 23.39
CA GLU A 11 2.91 -1.77 23.39
C GLU A 11 3.07 -1.17 21.99
N HIS A 12 2.73 -1.93 20.95
CA HIS A 12 2.71 -1.45 19.57
C HIS A 12 1.28 -1.53 19.00
N PRO A 13 0.86 -0.56 18.17
CA PRO A 13 -0.42 -0.66 17.47
C PRO A 13 -0.48 -1.99 16.70
N GLU A 14 -1.62 -2.66 16.71
CA GLU A 14 -1.78 -3.91 15.95
C GLU A 14 -1.57 -3.61 14.46
N LEU A 15 -0.42 -4.04 13.94
CA LEU A 15 -0.08 -3.95 12.53
C LEU A 15 -0.44 -5.26 11.85
N ALA A 16 -1.14 -5.16 10.73
CA ALA A 16 -1.41 -6.30 9.88
C ALA A 16 -0.57 -6.21 8.60
N ALA A 17 -0.10 -7.36 8.13
CA ALA A 17 0.62 -7.43 6.87
C ALA A 17 -0.34 -7.08 5.73
N VAL A 18 0.04 -6.09 4.91
CA VAL A 18 -0.72 -5.69 3.73
C VAL A 18 0.20 -5.77 2.53
N SER A 19 -0.21 -6.57 1.56
CA SER A 19 0.48 -6.76 0.30
C SER A 19 -0.54 -6.78 -0.82
N GLY A 20 -0.13 -6.44 -2.02
CA GLY A 20 -1.10 -6.27 -3.08
C GLY A 20 -0.51 -6.03 -4.45
N THR A 21 -1.38 -5.75 -5.40
CA THR A 21 -1.03 -5.42 -6.78
C THR A 21 -1.86 -4.23 -7.23
N VAL A 22 -1.23 -3.30 -7.94
CA VAL A 22 -1.89 -2.15 -8.56
C VAL A 22 -1.95 -2.39 -10.07
N THR A 23 -3.15 -2.23 -10.63
CA THR A 23 -3.40 -2.34 -12.06
C THR A 23 -4.25 -1.17 -12.53
N ILE A 24 -4.02 -0.70 -13.76
CA ILE A 24 -4.81 0.34 -14.43
C ILE A 24 -5.28 -0.21 -15.77
N GLY A 25 -6.60 -0.29 -16.00
CA GLY A 25 -7.15 -0.83 -17.25
C GLY A 25 -6.62 -2.22 -17.64
N GLY A 26 -6.27 -3.07 -16.67
CA GLY A 26 -5.68 -4.39 -16.88
C GLY A 26 -4.15 -4.42 -17.03
N GLN A 27 -3.47 -3.28 -16.98
CA GLN A 27 -2.01 -3.17 -17.04
C GLN A 27 -1.42 -3.00 -15.63
N PRO A 28 -0.36 -3.74 -15.25
CA PRO A 28 0.28 -3.55 -13.95
C PRO A 28 0.97 -2.17 -13.86
N VAL A 29 0.79 -1.49 -12.73
CA VAL A 29 1.38 -0.17 -12.47
C VAL A 29 2.61 -0.32 -11.61
N GLY A 30 3.78 -0.36 -12.24
CA GLY A 30 5.05 -0.33 -11.54
C GLY A 30 5.55 1.07 -11.21
N MET A 31 6.51 1.13 -10.29
CA MET A 31 7.12 2.38 -9.83
C MET A 31 6.09 3.41 -9.37
N ALA A 32 5.14 3.00 -8.53
CA ALA A 32 4.17 3.89 -7.89
C ALA A 32 4.24 3.76 -6.37
N ILE A 33 4.09 4.88 -5.68
CA ILE A 33 3.96 4.93 -4.22
C ILE A 33 2.50 4.79 -3.87
N VAL A 34 2.19 3.73 -3.13
CA VAL A 34 0.89 3.44 -2.54
C VAL A 34 0.93 3.90 -1.08
N THR A 35 0.10 4.87 -0.72
CA THR A 35 -0.02 5.40 0.63
C THR A 35 -1.37 5.00 1.22
N PHE A 36 -1.35 4.39 2.40
CA PHE A 36 -2.53 4.03 3.17
C PHE A 36 -2.61 4.96 4.39
N THR A 37 -3.56 5.88 4.36
CA THR A 37 -3.77 6.86 5.43
C THR A 37 -4.95 6.43 6.30
N PRO A 38 -4.74 6.00 7.55
CA PRO A 38 -5.84 5.67 8.45
C PRO A 38 -6.66 6.92 8.82
N ALA A 39 -7.86 6.70 9.37
CA ALA A 39 -8.64 7.78 9.96
C ALA A 39 -7.97 8.40 11.19
N ASP A 40 -7.23 7.58 11.96
CA ASP A 40 -6.45 8.01 13.13
C ASP A 40 -5.11 7.25 13.15
N GLY A 41 -4.01 7.94 13.43
CA GLY A 41 -2.67 7.37 13.47
C GLY A 41 -1.78 7.70 12.28
N ARG A 42 -0.78 6.84 12.03
CA ARG A 42 0.29 7.10 11.06
C ARG A 42 0.01 6.43 9.71
N PRO A 43 0.22 7.12 8.58
CA PRO A 43 0.09 6.50 7.27
C PRO A 43 1.20 5.49 7.00
N SER A 44 0.86 4.44 6.26
CA SER A 44 1.80 3.43 5.76
C SER A 44 2.05 3.67 4.28
N LYS A 45 3.25 3.34 3.79
CA LYS A 45 3.61 3.53 2.37
C LYS A 45 4.22 2.24 1.82
N GLY A 46 3.93 1.94 0.57
CA GLY A 46 4.53 0.85 -0.19
C GLY A 46 4.90 1.35 -1.58
N THR A 47 5.93 0.76 -2.19
CA THR A 47 6.28 1.05 -3.59
C THR A 47 5.94 -0.17 -4.43
N THR A 48 5.30 0.05 -5.58
CA THR A 48 5.03 -1.03 -6.54
C THR A 48 6.27 -1.36 -7.36
N ASP A 49 6.51 -2.65 -7.57
CA ASP A 49 7.52 -3.15 -8.51
C ASP A 49 7.00 -3.17 -9.96
N GLU A 50 7.83 -3.55 -10.93
CA GLU A 50 7.46 -3.62 -12.36
C GLU A 50 6.24 -4.52 -12.65
N SER A 51 5.92 -5.48 -11.77
CA SER A 51 4.72 -6.32 -11.88
C SER A 51 3.47 -5.70 -11.24
N GLY A 52 3.60 -4.47 -10.73
CA GLY A 52 2.57 -3.73 -10.01
C GLY A 52 2.42 -4.17 -8.56
N ARG A 53 3.27 -5.06 -8.05
CA ARG A 53 3.13 -5.60 -6.69
C ARG A 53 3.72 -4.64 -5.67
N PHE A 54 3.00 -4.41 -4.57
CA PHE A 54 3.46 -3.59 -3.45
C PHE A 54 3.32 -4.32 -2.12
N ASP A 55 4.15 -3.90 -1.17
CA ASP A 55 4.07 -4.30 0.23
C ASP A 55 4.07 -3.02 1.09
N LEU A 56 3.09 -2.88 1.98
CA LEU A 56 3.01 -1.71 2.84
C LEU A 56 4.05 -1.79 3.96
N GLN A 57 4.64 -0.65 4.24
CA GLN A 57 5.59 -0.47 5.31
C GLN A 57 5.13 0.68 6.21
N TYR A 58 4.94 0.38 7.48
CA TYR A 58 4.50 1.32 8.50
C TYR A 58 5.67 2.19 8.99
N THR A 59 6.82 1.55 9.24
CA THR A 59 8.11 2.17 9.58
C THR A 59 9.25 1.38 8.93
N ALA A 60 10.48 1.90 8.96
CA ALA A 60 11.64 1.22 8.39
C ALA A 60 11.82 -0.22 8.94
N ASP A 61 11.49 -0.42 10.22
CA ASP A 61 11.61 -1.69 10.92
C ASP A 61 10.30 -2.48 11.00
N ALA A 62 9.14 -1.86 10.72
CA ALA A 62 7.83 -2.49 10.83
C ALA A 62 7.05 -2.46 9.50
N ARG A 63 6.69 -3.65 9.03
CA ARG A 63 5.88 -3.84 7.82
C ARG A 63 4.41 -3.98 8.16
N GLY A 64 3.56 -3.59 7.21
CA GLY A 64 2.11 -3.63 7.35
C GLY A 64 1.49 -2.24 7.48
N ALA A 65 0.22 -2.24 7.87
CA ALA A 65 -0.54 -1.05 8.22
C ALA A 65 -1.35 -1.33 9.48
N MET A 66 -1.82 -0.26 10.14
CA MET A 66 -2.74 -0.39 11.26
C MET A 66 -4.01 -1.15 10.82
N ILE A 67 -4.63 -1.85 11.75
CA ILE A 67 -5.94 -2.45 11.50
C ILE A 67 -7.00 -1.34 11.46
N GLY A 68 -7.90 -1.39 10.46
CA GLY A 68 -8.98 -0.43 10.28
C GLY A 68 -9.10 0.12 8.86
N THR A 69 -9.93 1.14 8.68
CA THR A 69 -10.19 1.75 7.37
C THR A 69 -9.13 2.78 7.02
N HIS A 70 -8.51 2.61 5.86
CA HIS A 70 -7.47 3.49 5.33
C HIS A 70 -7.89 4.06 3.98
N LYS A 71 -7.61 5.34 3.76
CA LYS A 71 -7.67 5.95 2.42
C LYS A 71 -6.43 5.53 1.65
N VAL A 72 -6.64 5.03 0.44
CA VAL A 72 -5.57 4.57 -0.45
C VAL A 72 -5.31 5.66 -1.47
N GLN A 73 -4.04 6.04 -1.59
CA GLN A 73 -3.57 6.98 -2.59
C GLN A 73 -2.40 6.36 -3.35
N VAL A 74 -2.48 6.34 -4.67
CA VAL A 74 -1.43 5.85 -5.55
C VAL A 74 -0.89 7.04 -6.34
N ILE A 75 0.40 7.29 -6.17
CA ILE A 75 1.12 8.39 -6.82
C ILE A 75 2.26 7.75 -7.62
N PRO A 76 2.39 8.00 -8.93
CA PRO A 76 3.50 7.47 -9.70
C PRO A 76 4.81 8.09 -9.20
N LEU A 77 5.87 7.29 -9.04
CA LEU A 77 7.21 7.83 -8.80
C LEU A 77 7.64 8.53 -10.09
N GLN A 78 7.83 9.84 -9.99
CA GLN A 78 8.56 10.54 -11.05
C GLN A 78 10.00 10.03 -11.05
N PRO A 79 10.47 9.44 -12.16
CA PRO A 79 11.87 9.14 -12.29
C PRO A 79 12.64 10.46 -12.20
N ALA A 80 13.71 10.50 -11.40
CA ALA A 80 14.50 11.70 -11.18
C ALA A 80 15.28 12.18 -12.42
N ASN A 81 15.18 11.46 -13.54
CA ASN A 81 15.90 11.71 -14.78
C ASN A 81 14.90 12.13 -15.87
N GLU A 82 15.15 13.26 -16.54
CA GLU A 82 14.31 13.78 -17.63
C GLU A 82 14.28 12.85 -18.88
N ASP A 83 15.23 11.90 -18.97
CA ASP A 83 15.29 10.87 -20.02
C ASP A 83 14.44 9.62 -19.74
N SER A 84 13.86 9.51 -18.54
CA SER A 84 13.00 8.38 -18.23
C SER A 84 11.61 8.55 -18.84
N PRO A 85 10.93 7.44 -19.22
CA PRO A 85 9.58 7.51 -19.75
C PRO A 85 8.69 8.30 -18.78
N PRO A 86 7.74 9.09 -19.30
CA PRO A 86 6.83 9.85 -18.46
C PRO A 86 6.15 8.88 -17.47
N PRO A 87 5.94 9.30 -16.21
CA PRO A 87 5.25 8.48 -15.24
C PRO A 87 3.91 8.01 -15.82
N ALA A 88 3.52 6.78 -15.49
CA ALA A 88 2.21 6.25 -15.89
C ALA A 88 1.12 7.27 -15.53
N GLU A 89 0.33 7.70 -16.52
CA GLU A 89 -0.81 8.58 -16.29
C GLU A 89 -1.85 7.82 -15.46
N LEU A 90 -1.87 8.10 -14.15
CA LEU A 90 -2.87 7.54 -13.26
C LEU A 90 -4.12 8.41 -13.28
N PRO A 91 -5.33 7.80 -13.19
CA PRO A 91 -6.56 8.56 -13.10
C PRO A 91 -6.58 9.36 -11.80
N PRO A 92 -7.33 10.48 -11.75
CA PRO A 92 -7.42 11.30 -10.55
C PRO A 92 -7.96 10.50 -9.34
N THR A 93 -8.79 9.48 -9.59
CA THR A 93 -9.30 8.54 -8.59
C THR A 93 -8.21 7.82 -7.81
N ALA A 94 -7.03 7.64 -8.42
CA ALA A 94 -5.87 7.03 -7.77
C ALA A 94 -5.36 7.87 -6.60
N SER A 95 -5.45 9.20 -6.66
CA SER A 95 -4.92 10.13 -5.66
C SER A 95 -5.98 10.93 -4.90
N ASP A 96 -7.22 10.97 -5.39
CA ASP A 96 -8.35 11.71 -4.79
C ASP A 96 -8.79 11.15 -3.42
N GLY A 97 -8.32 9.95 -3.05
CA GLY A 97 -8.66 9.32 -1.78
C GLY A 97 -10.08 8.78 -1.72
N SER A 98 -10.73 8.62 -2.88
CA SER A 98 -12.02 7.93 -3.02
C SER A 98 -11.87 6.40 -2.81
N ILE A 99 -10.66 5.86 -2.99
CA ILE A 99 -10.35 4.46 -2.71
C ILE A 99 -10.13 4.29 -1.20
N THR A 100 -10.89 3.40 -0.58
CA THR A 100 -10.72 3.03 0.82
C THR A 100 -10.48 1.53 0.94
N GLN A 101 -9.56 1.15 1.81
CA GLN A 101 -9.29 -0.25 2.11
C GLN A 101 -9.35 -0.50 3.61
N GLU A 102 -10.12 -1.52 3.97
CA GLU A 102 -10.16 -2.07 5.31
C GLU A 102 -9.02 -3.07 5.47
N VAL A 103 -8.19 -2.84 6.48
CA VAL A 103 -7.10 -3.73 6.88
C VAL A 103 -7.56 -4.53 8.08
N LYS A 104 -7.57 -5.86 7.98
CA LYS A 104 -7.93 -6.78 9.06
C LYS A 104 -6.69 -7.37 9.72
N SER A 105 -6.81 -7.91 10.93
CA SER A 105 -5.72 -8.63 11.57
C SER A 105 -5.21 -9.79 10.70
N GLY A 106 -3.90 -10.01 10.69
CA GLY A 106 -3.25 -11.07 9.91
C GLY A 106 -2.70 -10.58 8.57
N SER A 107 -2.97 -11.35 7.50
CA SER A 107 -2.45 -11.09 6.14
C SER A 107 -3.54 -10.61 5.20
N ASN A 108 -3.38 -9.40 4.67
CA ASN A 108 -4.32 -8.78 3.73
C ASN A 108 -3.70 -8.76 2.34
N LYS A 109 -4.41 -9.34 1.38
CA LYS A 109 -4.09 -9.26 -0.05
C LYS A 109 -5.05 -8.26 -0.69
N VAL A 110 -4.51 -7.17 -1.22
CA VAL A 110 -5.29 -6.07 -1.79
C VAL A 110 -4.98 -5.94 -3.28
N THR A 111 -6.00 -5.96 -4.13
CA THR A 111 -5.84 -5.58 -5.54
C THR A 111 -6.44 -4.20 -5.72
N ILE A 112 -5.63 -3.24 -6.17
CA ILE A 112 -6.05 -1.87 -6.44
C ILE A 112 -6.20 -1.75 -7.94
N GLU A 113 -7.44 -1.59 -8.40
CA GLU A 113 -7.73 -1.26 -9.79
C GLU A 113 -8.00 0.23 -9.91
N LEU A 114 -7.28 0.88 -10.84
CA LEU A 114 -7.36 2.30 -11.14
C LEU A 114 -8.15 2.53 -12.43
#